data_AF-A0A0V8JKD4-F1
#
_entry.id   AF-A0A0V8JKD4-F1
#
_cell.length_a   1.000
_cell.length_b   1.000
_cell.length_c   1.000
_cell.angle_alpha   90.00
_cell.angle_beta   90.00
_cell.angle_gamma   90.00
#
_symmetry.space_group_name_H-M   'P 1'
#
loop_
_entity.id
_entity.type
_entity.pdbx_description
1 polymer ?
#
loop_
_entity_poly.entity_id
_entity_poly.type
_entity_poly.pdbx_seq_one_letter_code
_entity_poly.pdbx_strand_id
1 'polypeptide(L)'
;MPQYTYAVPTINTSYEEPYRYDESQYAYLPHQAEFIRATKDVDRVMKILKRQYRSIYREAQRGGMDDKLTEYLFRSIVRFVDDNYSSFTGTINQKVEKAYRQLQRKEPWIFELMTLYSVSPASQARITTTVLTVAFEHLRKNPGPGAPNPR
;
A
#
# COMPACT_ATOMS: atom_id res chain seq x y z
N MET A 1 -3.09 58.83 44.74
CA MET A 1 -3.48 58.29 43.41
C MET A 1 -4.29 57.02 43.62
N PRO A 2 -5.51 56.94 43.08
CA PRO A 2 -6.41 55.81 43.32
C PRO A 2 -5.99 54.56 42.53
N GLN A 3 -5.93 53.43 43.24
CA GLN A 3 -5.72 52.09 42.70
C GLN A 3 -7.05 51.62 42.08
N TYR A 4 -7.10 51.45 40.76
CA TYR A 4 -8.26 50.88 40.08
C TYR A 4 -8.14 49.36 40.07
N THR A 5 -9.02 48.71 40.83
CA THR A 5 -9.23 47.26 40.87
C THR A 5 -10.00 46.82 39.62
N TYR A 6 -9.43 45.92 38.82
CA TYR A 6 -10.16 45.27 37.73
C TYR A 6 -10.81 44.00 38.26
N ALA A 7 -12.14 43.93 38.20
CA ALA A 7 -12.92 42.74 38.55
C ALA A 7 -12.71 41.66 37.49
N VAL A 8 -12.28 40.47 37.92
CA VAL A 8 -12.15 39.29 37.07
C VAL A 8 -13.56 38.71 36.84
N PRO A 9 -14.03 38.55 35.60
CA PRO A 9 -15.35 37.98 35.35
C PRO A 9 -15.38 36.52 35.80
N THR A 10 -16.30 36.20 36.72
CA THR A 10 -16.61 34.85 37.18
C THR A 10 -17.26 34.06 36.05
N ILE A 11 -16.61 32.97 35.62
CA ILE A 11 -17.14 32.08 34.60
C ILE A 11 -18.14 31.13 35.27
N ASN A 12 -19.36 31.07 34.74
CA ASN A 12 -20.44 30.18 35.19
C ASN A 12 -20.00 28.71 35.23
N THR A 13 -20.01 28.12 36.42
CA THR A 13 -19.98 26.67 36.65
C THR A 13 -21.32 26.05 36.28
N SER A 14 -21.44 25.52 35.07
CA SER A 14 -22.56 24.64 34.70
C SER A 14 -22.29 23.86 33.42
N TYR A 15 -21.35 22.89 33.48
CA TYR A 15 -21.24 21.79 32.51
C TYR A 15 -20.61 20.57 33.19
N GLU A 16 -21.38 19.82 33.96
CA GLU A 16 -21.05 18.45 34.31
C GLU A 16 -22.10 17.52 33.68
N GLU A 17 -21.84 17.09 32.45
CA GLU A 17 -22.30 15.78 32.00
C GLU A 17 -21.05 14.95 31.65
N PRO A 18 -20.76 13.86 32.38
CA PRO A 18 -19.70 12.97 31.99
C PRO A 18 -20.14 12.26 30.71
N TYR A 19 -19.47 12.55 29.60
CA TYR A 19 -19.53 11.72 28.40
C TYR A 19 -19.18 10.29 28.82
N ARG A 20 -20.21 9.46 29.00
CA ARG A 20 -20.05 8.03 29.20
C ARG A 20 -19.51 7.50 27.87
N TYR A 21 -18.21 7.22 27.85
CA TYR A 21 -17.51 6.68 26.70
C TYR A 21 -18.13 5.31 26.38
N ASP A 22 -18.93 5.24 25.32
CA ASP A 22 -19.53 3.99 24.88
C ASP A 22 -18.50 3.22 24.03
N GLU A 23 -17.72 2.37 24.69
CA GLU A 23 -16.72 1.50 24.06
C GLU A 23 -17.33 0.53 23.01
N SER A 24 -18.65 0.34 23.00
CA SER A 24 -19.30 -0.56 22.05
C SER A 24 -19.28 -0.06 20.60
N GLN A 25 -19.08 1.25 20.37
CA GLN A 25 -18.96 1.80 19.01
C GLN A 25 -17.63 1.47 18.30
N TYR A 26 -16.58 1.09 19.04
CA TYR A 26 -15.28 0.72 18.46
C TYR A 26 -15.07 -0.79 18.31
N ALA A 27 -16.04 -1.61 18.73
CA ALA A 27 -15.94 -3.07 18.69
C ALA A 27 -16.04 -3.68 17.27
N TYR A 28 -16.31 -2.90 16.22
CA TYR A 28 -16.39 -3.37 14.83
C TYR A 28 -15.63 -2.43 13.87
N LEU A 29 -14.31 -2.59 13.76
CA LEU A 29 -13.54 -2.07 12.61
C LEU A 29 -12.84 -3.23 11.87
N PRO A 30 -13.57 -4.01 11.05
CA PRO A 30 -12.96 -5.00 10.15
C PRO A 30 -11.85 -4.40 9.26
N HIS A 31 -11.88 -3.09 8.99
CA HIS A 31 -10.86 -2.39 8.21
C HIS A 31 -9.45 -2.44 8.80
N GLN A 32 -9.27 -2.45 10.12
CA GLN A 32 -7.92 -2.53 10.70
C GLN A 32 -7.31 -3.91 10.45
N ALA A 33 -8.10 -4.98 10.61
CA ALA A 33 -7.62 -6.35 10.37
C ALA A 33 -7.31 -6.60 8.89
N GLU A 34 -8.12 -6.08 7.97
CA GLU A 34 -7.85 -6.16 6.53
C GLU A 34 -6.58 -5.38 6.14
N PHE A 35 -6.41 -4.16 6.64
CA PHE A 35 -5.22 -3.34 6.39
C PHE A 35 -3.94 -3.99 6.96
N ILE A 36 -4.02 -4.58 8.16
CA ILE A 36 -2.91 -5.33 8.77
C ILE A 36 -2.59 -6.62 7.99
N ARG A 37 -3.57 -7.25 7.33
CA ARG A 37 -3.34 -8.44 6.50
C ARG A 37 -2.69 -8.09 5.16
N ALA A 38 -3.22 -7.10 4.46
CA ALA A 38 -2.66 -6.60 3.20
C ALA A 38 -1.18 -6.23 3.34
N THR A 39 -0.85 -5.46 4.39
CA THR A 39 0.54 -5.07 4.70
C THR A 39 1.46 -6.27 4.94
N LYS A 40 1.00 -7.32 5.65
CA LYS A 40 1.79 -8.54 5.91
C LYS A 40 2.05 -9.37 4.64
N ASP A 41 1.09 -9.46 3.73
CA ASP A 41 1.25 -10.23 2.50
C ASP A 41 2.15 -9.47 1.50
N VAL A 42 2.02 -8.14 1.39
CA VAL A 42 2.96 -7.30 0.62
C VAL A 42 4.39 -7.46 1.15
N ASP A 43 4.60 -7.39 2.47
CA ASP A 43 5.92 -7.58 3.08
C ASP A 43 6.53 -8.96 2.79
N ARG A 44 5.69 -10.01 2.74
CA ARG A 44 6.14 -11.36 2.37
C ARG A 44 6.64 -11.39 0.94
N VAL A 45 5.87 -10.83 -0.01
CA VAL A 45 6.25 -10.75 -1.42
C VAL A 45 7.54 -9.95 -1.59
N MET A 46 7.68 -8.82 -0.90
CA MET A 46 8.91 -8.02 -0.91
C MET A 46 10.12 -8.81 -0.42
N LYS A 47 9.99 -9.63 0.63
CA LYS A 47 11.06 -10.53 1.09
C LYS A 47 11.42 -11.59 0.05
N ILE A 48 10.44 -12.14 -0.67
CA ILE A 48 10.68 -13.11 -1.75
C ILE A 48 11.44 -12.44 -2.89
N LEU A 49 10.98 -11.27 -3.36
CA LEU A 49 11.65 -10.47 -4.37
C LEU A 49 13.11 -10.20 -3.99
N LYS A 50 13.35 -9.73 -2.76
CA LYS A 50 14.70 -9.37 -2.28
C LYS A 50 15.63 -10.58 -2.17
N ARG A 51 15.10 -11.78 -1.88
CA ARG A 51 15.90 -13.00 -1.71
C ARG A 51 16.15 -13.73 -3.03
N GLN A 52 15.11 -13.92 -3.83
CA GLN A 52 15.13 -14.81 -5.00
C GLN A 52 15.31 -14.05 -6.32
N TYR A 53 14.90 -12.78 -6.38
CA TYR A 53 14.90 -11.98 -7.60
C TYR A 53 15.90 -10.81 -7.50
N ARG A 54 17.09 -11.04 -6.94
CA ARG A 54 18.13 -10.00 -6.77
C ARG A 54 18.58 -9.38 -8.09
N SER A 55 18.44 -10.10 -9.21
CA SER A 55 18.80 -9.62 -10.54
C SER A 55 17.99 -8.40 -10.98
N ILE A 56 16.68 -8.35 -10.69
CA ILE A 56 15.84 -7.19 -11.07
C ILE A 56 16.14 -5.96 -10.21
N TYR A 57 16.54 -6.13 -8.95
CA TYR A 57 17.04 -5.02 -8.13
C TYR A 57 18.31 -4.43 -8.73
N ARG A 58 19.26 -5.29 -9.11
CA ARG A 58 20.49 -4.85 -9.78
C ARG A 58 20.22 -4.18 -11.12
N GLU A 59 19.19 -4.60 -11.84
CA GLU A 59 18.80 -4.01 -13.11
C GLU A 59 18.27 -2.58 -12.94
N ALA A 60 17.41 -2.35 -11.94
CA ALA A 60 16.98 -1.01 -11.55
C ALA A 60 18.18 -0.14 -11.09
N GLN A 61 19.07 -0.69 -10.28
CA GLN A 61 20.26 -0.01 -9.77
C GLN A 61 21.26 0.38 -10.85
N ARG A 62 21.38 -0.41 -11.93
CA ARG A 62 22.21 -0.04 -13.09
C ARG A 62 21.69 1.20 -13.81
N GLY A 63 20.40 1.49 -13.72
CA GLY A 63 19.83 2.77 -14.16
C GLY A 63 20.20 3.94 -13.25
N GLY A 64 20.66 3.67 -12.03
CA GLY A 64 20.99 4.69 -11.03
C GLY A 64 19.94 4.81 -9.92
N MET A 65 18.94 3.93 -9.89
CA MET A 65 18.01 3.87 -8.76
C MET A 65 18.72 3.30 -7.51
N ASP A 66 18.66 4.00 -6.39
CA ASP A 66 19.18 3.46 -5.14
C ASP A 66 18.31 2.32 -4.58
N ASP A 67 18.81 1.64 -3.53
CA ASP A 67 18.12 0.52 -2.90
C ASP A 67 16.76 0.88 -2.31
N LYS A 68 16.65 2.07 -1.70
CA LYS A 68 15.41 2.52 -1.04
C LYS A 68 14.35 2.85 -2.08
N LEU A 69 14.76 3.55 -3.15
CA LEU A 69 13.88 3.90 -4.26
C LEU A 69 13.41 2.65 -5.00
N THR A 70 14.31 1.69 -5.23
CA THR A 70 13.97 0.40 -5.84
C THR A 70 12.97 -0.37 -4.98
N GLU A 71 13.21 -0.46 -3.66
CA GLU A 71 12.30 -1.14 -2.74
C GLU A 71 10.93 -0.46 -2.66
N TYR A 72 10.90 0.87 -2.66
CA TYR A 72 9.66 1.66 -2.73
C TYR A 72 8.89 1.38 -4.02
N LEU A 73 9.55 1.44 -5.18
CA LEU A 73 8.91 1.23 -6.47
C LEU A 73 8.30 -0.17 -6.55
N PHE A 74 9.06 -1.20 -6.17
CA PHE A 74 8.60 -2.58 -6.24
C PHE A 74 7.43 -2.81 -5.29
N ARG A 75 7.49 -2.24 -4.08
CA ARG A 75 6.38 -2.29 -3.12
C ARG A 75 5.11 -1.65 -3.66
N SER A 76 5.23 -0.52 -4.37
CA SER A 76 4.08 0.14 -5.00
C SER A 76 3.44 -0.74 -6.08
N ILE A 77 4.25 -1.44 -6.89
CA ILE A 77 3.73 -2.40 -7.88
C ILE A 77 3.02 -3.58 -7.20
N VAL A 78 3.61 -4.15 -6.14
CA VAL A 78 3.00 -5.26 -5.39
C VAL A 78 1.68 -4.82 -4.74
N ARG A 79 1.64 -3.62 -4.15
CA ARG A 79 0.42 -3.06 -3.54
C ARG A 79 -0.67 -2.82 -4.58
N PHE A 80 -0.31 -2.32 -5.76
CA PHE A 80 -1.25 -2.20 -6.87
C PHE A 80 -1.89 -3.56 -7.22
N VAL A 81 -1.11 -4.64 -7.22
CA VAL A 81 -1.64 -5.99 -7.44
C VAL A 81 -2.55 -6.43 -6.29
N ASP A 82 -2.15 -6.22 -5.04
CA ASP A 82 -2.94 -6.59 -3.86
C ASP A 82 -4.31 -5.89 -3.85
N ASP A 83 -4.33 -4.57 -4.08
CA ASP A 83 -5.53 -3.74 -4.11
C ASP A 83 -6.50 -4.13 -5.25
N ASN A 84 -5.98 -4.75 -6.32
CA ASN A 84 -6.75 -5.09 -7.53
C ASN A 84 -6.80 -6.61 -7.79
N TYR A 85 -6.35 -7.46 -6.86
CA TYR A 85 -6.06 -8.88 -7.13
C TYR A 85 -7.27 -9.63 -7.69
N SER A 86 -8.45 -9.37 -7.11
CA SER A 86 -9.72 -10.00 -7.48
C SER A 86 -10.23 -9.57 -8.85
N SER A 87 -9.83 -8.39 -9.34
CA SER A 87 -10.23 -7.87 -10.66
C SER A 87 -9.49 -8.56 -11.82
N PHE A 88 -8.32 -9.15 -11.54
CA PHE A 88 -7.52 -9.85 -12.54
C PHE A 88 -7.86 -11.33 -12.61
N THR A 89 -8.53 -11.72 -13.69
CA THR A 89 -8.95 -13.11 -13.97
C THR A 89 -8.16 -13.74 -15.11
N GLY A 90 -8.05 -15.08 -15.08
CA GLY A 90 -7.33 -15.88 -16.07
C GLY A 90 -6.06 -16.54 -15.53
N THR A 91 -5.22 -17.03 -16.45
CA THR A 91 -3.89 -17.58 -16.13
C THR A 91 -2.95 -16.49 -15.60
N ILE A 92 -1.85 -16.86 -14.93
CA ILE A 92 -0.86 -15.88 -14.43
C ILE A 92 -0.41 -14.94 -15.55
N ASN A 93 -0.06 -15.48 -16.73
CA ASN A 93 0.36 -14.67 -17.88
C ASN A 93 -0.72 -13.67 -18.31
N GLN A 94 -2.00 -14.07 -18.33
CA GLN A 94 -3.11 -13.17 -18.66
C GLN A 94 -3.32 -12.09 -17.59
N LYS A 95 -3.16 -12.44 -16.30
CA LYS A 95 -3.25 -11.48 -15.21
C LYS A 95 -2.12 -10.45 -15.26
N VAL A 96 -0.89 -10.91 -15.48
CA VAL A 96 0.30 -10.05 -15.62
C VAL A 96 0.14 -9.09 -16.79
N GLU A 97 -0.28 -9.56 -17.96
CA GLU A 97 -0.50 -8.71 -19.14
C GLU A 97 -1.56 -7.63 -18.89
N LYS A 98 -2.70 -8.02 -18.30
CA LYS A 98 -3.77 -7.07 -17.92
C LYS A 98 -3.28 -6.06 -16.88
N ALA A 99 -2.59 -6.53 -15.85
CA ALA A 99 -2.06 -5.69 -14.79
C ALA A 99 -1.01 -4.72 -15.30
N TYR A 100 -0.11 -5.16 -16.19
CA TYR A 100 0.90 -4.31 -16.81
C TYR A 100 0.26 -3.15 -17.58
N ARG A 101 -0.71 -3.44 -18.46
CA ARG A 101 -1.44 -2.41 -19.20
C ARG A 101 -2.21 -1.46 -18.28
N GLN A 102 -2.83 -2.00 -17.23
CA GLN A 102 -3.57 -1.18 -16.27
C GLN A 102 -2.64 -0.30 -15.44
N LEU A 103 -1.48 -0.81 -15.04
CA LEU A 103 -0.46 -0.06 -14.30
C LEU A 103 0.07 1.11 -15.13
N GLN A 104 0.38 0.89 -16.42
CA GLN A 104 0.79 1.97 -17.34
C GLN A 104 -0.25 3.09 -17.44
N ARG A 105 -1.54 2.76 -17.33
CA ARG A 105 -2.64 3.73 -17.45
C ARG A 105 -2.98 4.42 -16.13
N LYS A 106 -2.91 3.70 -15.00
CA LYS A 106 -3.34 4.20 -13.69
C LYS A 106 -2.20 4.80 -12.87
N GLU A 107 -0.99 4.26 -13.02
CA GLU A 107 0.20 4.64 -12.25
C GLU A 107 1.37 4.97 -13.19
N PRO A 108 1.22 5.92 -14.15
CA PRO A 108 2.26 6.22 -15.14
C PRO A 108 3.57 6.69 -14.52
N TRP A 109 3.50 7.33 -13.34
CA TRP A 109 4.65 7.82 -12.58
C TRP A 109 5.70 6.74 -12.28
N ILE A 110 5.30 5.46 -12.21
CA ILE A 110 6.22 4.32 -12.02
C ILE A 110 7.20 4.21 -13.19
N PHE A 111 6.71 4.36 -14.41
CA PHE A 111 7.50 4.27 -15.64
C PHE A 111 8.27 5.56 -15.92
N GLU A 112 7.68 6.71 -15.58
CA GLU A 112 8.37 8.01 -15.63
C GLU A 112 9.57 8.03 -14.68
N LEU A 113 9.42 7.51 -13.47
CA LEU A 113 10.51 7.41 -12.50
C LEU A 113 11.62 6.48 -13.01
N MET A 114 11.28 5.30 -13.53
CA MET A 114 12.28 4.43 -14.14
C MET A 114 13.01 5.11 -15.32
N THR A 115 12.28 5.91 -16.12
CA THR A 115 12.86 6.67 -17.24
C THR A 115 13.80 7.77 -16.76
N LEU A 116 13.42 8.50 -15.70
CA LEU A 116 14.25 9.53 -15.08
C LEU A 116 15.59 8.95 -14.59
N TYR A 117 15.55 7.74 -14.04
CA TYR A 117 16.73 6.98 -13.62
C TYR A 117 17.24 6.05 -14.72
N SER A 118 17.19 6.48 -15.99
CA SER A 118 17.85 5.82 -17.14
C SER A 118 17.63 4.30 -17.27
N VAL A 119 16.54 3.76 -16.71
CA VAL A 119 16.22 2.33 -16.84
C VAL A 119 15.68 2.13 -18.25
N SER A 120 16.35 1.28 -19.03
CA SER A 120 15.98 1.05 -20.43
C SER A 120 14.53 0.53 -20.55
N PRO A 121 13.79 0.83 -21.63
CA PRO A 121 12.42 0.33 -21.80
C PRO A 121 12.29 -1.20 -21.70
N ALA A 122 13.30 -1.94 -22.18
CA ALA A 122 13.36 -3.39 -22.04
C ALA A 122 13.50 -3.82 -20.57
N SER A 123 14.33 -3.12 -19.79
CA SER A 123 14.48 -3.33 -18.36
C SER A 123 13.20 -2.95 -17.59
N GLN A 124 12.55 -1.85 -17.94
CA GLN A 124 11.27 -1.45 -17.35
C GLN A 124 10.21 -2.55 -17.51
N ALA A 125 10.06 -3.08 -18.73
CA ALA A 125 9.14 -4.17 -19.02
C ALA A 125 9.49 -5.44 -18.23
N ARG A 126 10.77 -5.83 -18.22
CA ARG A 126 11.23 -7.03 -17.50
C ARG A 126 11.06 -6.92 -15.99
N ILE A 127 11.45 -5.80 -15.39
CA ILE A 127 11.30 -5.53 -13.96
C ILE A 127 9.82 -5.59 -13.60
N THR A 128 8.99 -4.82 -14.29
CA THR A 128 7.56 -4.72 -13.98
C THR A 128 6.87 -6.07 -14.13
N THR A 129 7.06 -6.78 -15.25
CA THR A 129 6.45 -8.09 -15.46
C THR A 129 6.92 -9.12 -14.44
N THR A 130 8.20 -9.11 -14.06
CA THR A 130 8.72 -10.00 -13.00
C THR A 130 8.07 -9.71 -11.65
N VAL A 131 8.00 -8.44 -11.24
CA VAL A 131 7.37 -8.06 -9.96
C VAL A 131 5.89 -8.43 -9.95
N LEU A 132 5.16 -8.18 -11.06
CA LEU A 132 3.76 -8.57 -11.20
C LEU A 132 3.57 -10.09 -11.11
N THR A 133 4.41 -10.88 -11.79
CA THR A 133 4.36 -12.34 -11.74
C THR A 133 4.51 -12.85 -10.31
N VAL A 134 5.57 -12.40 -9.62
CA VAL A 134 5.85 -12.80 -8.23
C VAL A 134 4.71 -12.37 -7.30
N ALA A 135 4.14 -11.17 -7.52
CA ALA A 135 2.99 -10.71 -6.76
C ALA A 135 1.78 -11.63 -6.97
N PHE A 136 1.43 -11.99 -8.21
CA PHE A 136 0.28 -12.88 -8.46
C PHE A 136 0.47 -14.31 -7.93
N GLU A 137 1.70 -14.82 -7.95
CA GLU A 137 2.06 -16.15 -7.45
C GLU A 137 1.99 -16.25 -5.92
N HIS A 138 2.34 -15.17 -5.22
CA HIS A 138 2.54 -15.21 -3.77
C HIS A 138 1.56 -14.37 -2.95
N LEU A 139 0.85 -13.42 -3.55
CA LEU A 139 -0.30 -12.79 -2.91
C LEU A 139 -1.45 -13.80 -2.85
N ARG A 140 -2.05 -13.92 -1.67
CA ARG A 140 -3.24 -14.74 -1.51
C ARG A 140 -4.40 -14.04 -2.19
N LYS A 141 -5.30 -14.83 -2.78
CA LYS A 141 -6.60 -14.33 -3.22
C LYS A 141 -7.32 -13.84 -1.97
N ASN A 142 -7.29 -12.53 -1.70
CA ASN A 142 -8.07 -11.95 -0.63
C ASN A 142 -9.52 -12.40 -0.84
N PRO A 143 -10.18 -13.02 0.17
CA PRO A 143 -11.62 -13.09 0.14
C PRO A 143 -12.08 -11.64 0.06
N GLY A 144 -12.80 -11.27 -1.00
CA GLY A 144 -13.32 -9.91 -1.09
C GLY A 144 -14.12 -9.54 0.17
N PRO A 145 -14.31 -8.25 0.45
CA PRO A 145 -15.10 -7.81 1.59
C PRO A 145 -16.50 -8.47 1.50
N GLY A 146 -16.75 -9.46 2.37
CA GLY A 146 -18.00 -10.25 2.37
C GLY A 146 -17.87 -11.78 2.36
N ALA A 147 -16.69 -12.38 2.37
CA ALA A 147 -16.60 -13.84 2.50
C ALA A 147 -16.97 -14.30 3.93
N PRO A 148 -17.99 -15.17 4.11
CA PRO A 148 -18.38 -15.66 5.42
C PRO A 148 -17.25 -16.52 6.02
N ASN A 149 -16.99 -16.30 7.31
CA ASN A 149 -16.01 -17.05 8.09
C ASN A 149 -16.44 -18.54 8.10
N PRO A 150 -15.59 -19.50 7.67
CA PRO A 150 -15.92 -20.91 7.83
C PRO A 150 -15.96 -21.24 9.32
N ARG A 151 -17.10 -21.79 9.73
CA ARG A 151 -17.42 -22.21 11.10
C ARG A 151 -16.51 -23.33 11.59
#